data_AF-A0A540VNV2-F1
#
_entry.id   AF-A0A540VNV2-F1
#
_cell.length_a   1.000
_cell.length_b   1.000
_cell.length_c   1.000
_cell.angle_alpha   90.00
_cell.angle_beta   90.00
_cell.angle_gamma   90.00
#
_symmetry.space_group_name_H-M   'P 1'
#
loop_
_entity.id
_entity.type
_entity.pdbx_description
1 polymer ?
#
loop_
_entity_poly.entity_id
_entity_poly.type
_entity_poly.pdbx_seq_one_letter_code
_entity_poly.pdbx_strand_id
1 'polypeptide(L)'
;MDMKFRVRNWDRWQSYRRDRGQPPWIKVHREVMRKPSWVALTDAQRGQLVSMWLLAADNDGELPGSAAVIAKLCYMDSELDLDLFLKQGFIEEVDDVAPDCRQAGASMTPDRRQNVATETETETETETETGGPPPGAPPAKPKTKTVSKVEQPDDIDPQTWSDFLDLRRQKKAKLTPTAWKRIRAELDRGVEQGHKVEDMLAEAVAAGWQGFKLDWYLNRVKGSKAGDDERRPPSRRYLN
;
A
#
# COMPACT_ATOMS: atom_id res chain seq x y z
N MET A 1 25.31 15.93 -26.48
CA MET A 1 24.67 15.65 -25.17
C MET A 1 23.22 15.40 -25.49
N ASP A 2 22.76 14.18 -25.26
CA ASP A 2 21.32 13.90 -25.39
C ASP A 2 20.65 14.55 -24.18
N MET A 3 19.93 15.64 -24.41
CA MET A 3 19.07 16.22 -23.37
C MET A 3 18.12 15.12 -22.88
N LYS A 4 17.94 14.97 -21.57
CA LYS A 4 16.96 14.02 -21.04
C LYS A 4 15.88 14.78 -20.30
N PHE A 5 14.67 14.26 -20.37
CA PHE A 5 13.54 14.83 -19.66
C PHE A 5 13.08 13.87 -18.58
N ARG A 6 12.54 14.41 -17.48
CA ARG A 6 11.95 13.63 -16.40
C ARG A 6 10.58 14.18 -16.04
N VAL A 7 9.65 13.31 -15.70
CA VAL A 7 8.34 13.72 -15.19
C VAL A 7 8.51 14.25 -13.77
N ARG A 8 8.05 15.48 -13.53
CA ARG A 8 8.25 16.15 -12.26
C ARG A 8 7.53 15.43 -11.12
N ASN A 9 8.23 15.21 -10.00
CA ASN A 9 7.72 14.49 -8.82
C ASN A 9 7.33 13.02 -9.08
N TRP A 10 7.93 12.36 -10.08
CA TRP A 10 7.63 10.97 -10.42
C TRP A 10 7.67 10.05 -9.19
N ASP A 11 8.78 10.06 -8.43
CA ASP A 11 8.98 9.18 -7.28
C ASP A 11 7.98 9.41 -6.14
N ARG A 12 7.42 10.63 -6.04
CA ARG A 12 6.40 10.97 -5.05
C ARG A 12 5.05 10.36 -5.40
N TRP A 13 4.69 10.34 -6.69
CA TRP A 13 3.36 9.94 -7.14
C TRP A 13 3.31 8.47 -7.57
N GLN A 14 4.39 7.96 -8.17
CA GLN A 14 4.50 6.61 -8.72
C GLN A 14 5.32 5.69 -7.81
N SER A 15 5.11 5.78 -6.49
CA SER A 15 5.72 4.84 -5.55
C SER A 15 4.92 3.53 -5.52
N TYR A 16 5.59 2.44 -5.91
CA TYR A 16 5.06 1.07 -5.90
C TYR A 16 5.89 0.17 -4.99
N ARG A 17 5.31 -0.96 -4.59
CA ARG A 17 6.06 -1.94 -3.80
C ARG A 17 6.99 -2.72 -4.73
N ARG A 18 8.26 -2.82 -4.35
CA ARG A 18 9.31 -3.47 -5.14
C ARG A 18 9.15 -4.99 -5.28
N ASP A 19 8.40 -5.62 -4.37
CA ASP A 19 8.18 -7.08 -4.35
C ASP A 19 7.24 -7.57 -5.47
N ARG A 20 6.52 -6.66 -6.12
CA ARG A 20 5.47 -6.98 -7.11
C ARG A 20 5.83 -6.62 -8.55
N GLY A 21 7.01 -6.05 -8.80
CA GLY A 21 7.38 -5.49 -10.09
C GLY A 21 6.64 -4.19 -10.43
N GLN A 22 6.85 -3.68 -11.65
CA GLN A 22 6.13 -2.50 -12.16
C GLN A 22 4.68 -2.89 -12.49
N PRO A 23 3.68 -2.14 -11.99
CA PRO A 23 2.29 -2.42 -12.27
C PRO A 23 1.92 -2.05 -13.72
N PRO A 24 0.89 -2.67 -14.30
CA PRO A 24 0.41 -2.34 -15.64
C PRO A 24 -0.39 -1.03 -15.72
N TRP A 25 -0.35 -0.19 -14.68
CA TRP A 25 -1.07 1.09 -14.61
C TRP A 25 -0.22 2.16 -13.93
N ILE A 26 -0.57 3.43 -14.18
CA ILE A 26 -0.03 4.59 -13.47
C ILE A 26 -1.10 5.22 -12.56
N LYS A 27 -0.67 5.91 -11.50
CA LYS A 27 -1.56 6.68 -10.62
C LYS A 27 -1.73 8.10 -11.14
N VAL A 28 -2.96 8.52 -11.44
CA VAL A 28 -3.24 9.93 -11.75
C VAL A 28 -3.93 10.58 -10.54
N HIS A 29 -3.20 11.44 -9.84
CA HIS A 29 -3.73 12.08 -8.63
C HIS A 29 -4.71 13.21 -8.97
N ARG A 30 -5.88 13.21 -8.32
CA ARG A 30 -6.92 14.26 -8.43
C ARG A 30 -6.41 15.69 -8.16
N GLU A 31 -5.27 15.83 -7.50
CA GLU A 31 -4.62 17.12 -7.25
C GLU A 31 -4.23 17.83 -8.54
N VAL A 32 -3.98 17.10 -9.63
CA VAL A 32 -3.67 17.68 -10.93
C VAL A 32 -4.77 18.63 -11.40
N MET A 33 -6.05 18.28 -11.16
CA MET A 33 -7.21 19.10 -11.52
C MET A 33 -7.28 20.42 -10.76
N ARG A 34 -6.53 20.58 -9.66
CA ARG A 34 -6.47 21.80 -8.86
C ARG A 34 -5.40 22.76 -9.34
N LYS A 35 -4.49 22.32 -10.22
CA LYS A 35 -3.40 23.16 -10.73
C LYS A 35 -3.92 24.04 -11.88
N PRO A 36 -3.77 25.37 -11.80
CA PRO A 36 -4.12 26.26 -12.91
C PRO A 36 -3.41 25.87 -14.21
N SER A 37 -2.16 25.40 -14.11
CA SER A 37 -1.38 24.92 -15.26
C SER A 37 -2.04 23.75 -15.99
N TRP A 38 -2.75 22.86 -15.29
CA TRP A 38 -3.49 21.75 -15.90
C TRP A 38 -4.81 22.23 -16.52
N VAL A 39 -5.51 23.12 -15.81
CA VAL A 39 -6.80 23.68 -16.27
C VAL A 39 -6.61 24.50 -17.55
N ALA A 40 -5.46 25.18 -17.70
CA ALA A 40 -5.11 25.94 -18.89
C ALA A 40 -4.83 25.09 -20.14
N LEU A 41 -4.54 23.79 -19.98
CA LEU A 41 -4.27 22.90 -21.11
C LEU A 41 -5.56 22.56 -21.89
N THR A 42 -5.41 22.37 -23.20
CA THR A 42 -6.45 21.79 -24.05
C THR A 42 -6.63 20.30 -23.74
N ASP A 43 -7.76 19.73 -24.14
CA ASP A 43 -8.00 18.30 -23.93
C ASP A 43 -6.98 17.42 -24.67
N ALA A 44 -6.53 17.86 -25.85
CA ALA A 44 -5.44 17.21 -26.58
C ALA A 44 -4.12 17.25 -25.78
N GLN A 45 -3.74 18.40 -25.21
CA GLN A 45 -2.52 18.54 -24.42
C GLN A 45 -2.57 17.72 -23.13
N ARG A 46 -3.73 17.61 -22.48
CA ARG A 46 -3.92 16.73 -21.32
C ARG A 46 -3.73 15.27 -21.71
N GLY A 47 -4.30 14.86 -22.85
CA GLY A 47 -4.10 13.51 -23.41
C GLY A 47 -2.63 13.22 -23.70
N GLN A 48 -1.93 14.16 -24.36
CA GLN A 48 -0.50 14.06 -24.63
C GLN A 48 0.30 13.85 -23.34
N LEU A 49 0.01 14.64 -22.30
CA LEU A 49 0.72 14.56 -21.02
C LEU A 49 0.50 13.21 -20.31
N VAL A 50 -0.72 12.67 -20.34
CA VAL A 50 -1.01 11.34 -19.79
C VAL A 50 -0.28 10.24 -20.58
N SER A 51 -0.25 10.33 -21.92
CA SER A 51 0.51 9.40 -22.76
C SER A 51 2.01 9.45 -22.47
N MET A 52 2.56 10.65 -22.20
CA MET A 52 3.94 10.80 -21.78
C MET A 52 4.20 10.17 -20.42
N TRP A 53 3.28 10.28 -19.46
CA TRP A 53 3.42 9.61 -18.17
C TRP A 53 3.38 8.09 -18.28
N LEU A 54 2.59 7.54 -19.21
CA LEU A 54 2.61 6.10 -19.52
C LEU A 54 3.97 5.69 -20.09
N LEU A 55 4.50 6.44 -21.06
CA LEU A 55 5.81 6.16 -21.63
C LEU A 55 6.94 6.25 -20.59
N ALA A 56 6.86 7.21 -19.67
CA ALA A 56 7.82 7.38 -18.60
C ALA A 56 7.77 6.24 -17.56
N ALA A 57 6.66 5.50 -17.48
CA ALA A 57 6.49 4.44 -16.50
C ALA A 57 7.48 3.29 -16.68
N ASP A 58 7.83 2.98 -17.94
CA ASP A 58 8.78 1.93 -18.28
C ASP A 58 10.22 2.32 -17.92
N ASN A 59 10.52 3.62 -17.81
CA ASN A 59 11.85 4.18 -17.60
C ASN A 59 11.97 4.99 -16.30
N ASP A 60 11.28 4.58 -15.22
CA ASP A 60 11.36 5.21 -13.89
C ASP A 60 11.16 6.74 -13.89
N GLY A 61 10.27 7.22 -14.77
CA GLY A 61 9.92 8.64 -14.90
C GLY A 61 10.74 9.40 -15.94
N GLU A 62 11.67 8.75 -16.63
CA GLU A 62 12.51 9.35 -17.67
C GLU A 62 11.84 9.31 -19.05
N LEU A 63 12.14 10.32 -19.84
CA LEU A 63 11.65 10.52 -21.19
C LEU A 63 12.81 10.81 -22.14
N PRO A 64 12.77 10.29 -23.39
CA PRO A 64 13.75 10.60 -24.41
C PRO A 64 13.86 12.11 -24.69
N GLY A 65 15.04 12.59 -25.03
CA GLY A 65 15.32 14.01 -25.32
C GLY A 65 14.68 14.63 -26.55
N SER A 66 13.90 13.87 -27.31
CA SER A 66 13.37 14.31 -28.60
C SER A 66 11.86 14.24 -28.61
N ALA A 67 11.22 15.40 -28.84
CA ALA A 67 9.78 15.52 -29.01
C ALA A 67 9.25 14.55 -30.09
N ALA A 68 9.98 14.41 -31.20
CA ALA A 68 9.59 13.53 -32.30
C ALA A 68 9.63 12.05 -31.91
N VAL A 69 10.61 11.65 -31.11
CA VAL A 69 10.71 10.27 -30.60
C VAL A 69 9.58 10.00 -29.61
N ILE A 70 9.33 10.91 -28.67
CA ILE A 70 8.23 10.79 -27.71
C ILE A 70 6.89 10.70 -28.45
N ALA A 71 6.61 11.61 -29.38
CA ALA A 71 5.35 11.62 -30.14
C ALA A 71 5.13 10.30 -30.88
N LYS A 72 6.19 9.75 -31.49
CA LYS A 72 6.13 8.45 -32.19
C LYS A 72 5.88 7.29 -31.23
N LEU A 73 6.55 7.26 -30.07
CA LEU A 73 6.38 6.22 -29.05
C LEU A 73 4.98 6.27 -28.41
N CYS A 74 4.41 7.47 -28.27
CA CYS A 74 3.06 7.67 -27.75
C CYS A 74 1.96 7.61 -28.82
N TYR A 75 2.28 7.25 -30.07
CA TYR A 75 1.34 7.19 -31.19
C TYR A 75 0.52 8.48 -31.37
N MET A 76 1.16 9.64 -31.25
CA MET A 76 0.51 10.93 -31.38
C MET A 76 0.47 11.38 -32.85
N ASP A 77 -0.69 11.87 -33.28
CA ASP A 77 -0.86 12.44 -34.63
C ASP A 77 -0.48 13.93 -34.70
N SER A 78 -0.52 14.63 -33.56
CA SER A 78 -0.21 16.06 -33.46
C SER A 78 1.23 16.32 -33.02
N GLU A 79 1.78 17.47 -33.43
CA GLU A 79 3.08 17.93 -32.95
C GLU A 79 3.08 18.10 -31.42
N LEU A 80 4.17 17.67 -30.79
CA LEU A 80 4.36 17.71 -29.34
C LEU A 80 5.17 18.94 -28.95
N ASP A 81 4.54 19.87 -28.24
CA ASP A 81 5.21 21.06 -27.68
C ASP A 81 5.79 20.75 -26.29
N LEU A 82 7.05 20.31 -26.25
CA LEU A 82 7.76 20.04 -25.00
C LEU A 82 8.00 21.31 -24.17
N ASP A 83 8.25 22.45 -24.82
CA ASP A 83 8.52 23.71 -24.14
C ASP A 83 7.32 24.17 -23.31
N LEU A 84 6.11 23.92 -23.80
CA LEU A 84 4.89 24.14 -23.04
C LEU A 84 4.88 23.34 -21.73
N PHE A 85 5.15 22.04 -21.78
CA PHE A 85 5.08 21.18 -20.59
C PHE A 85 6.21 21.46 -19.58
N LEU A 86 7.38 21.89 -20.07
CA LEU A 86 8.49 22.41 -19.26
C LEU A 86 8.07 23.70 -18.53
N LYS A 87 7.52 24.68 -19.27
CA LYS A 87 7.04 25.96 -18.69
C LYS A 87 5.92 25.77 -17.68
N GLN A 88 4.99 24.84 -17.95
CA GLN A 88 3.90 24.50 -17.03
C GLN A 88 4.36 23.66 -15.83
N GLY A 89 5.62 23.20 -15.84
CA GLY A 89 6.27 22.50 -14.73
C GLY A 89 5.75 21.09 -14.51
N PHE A 90 5.29 20.40 -15.57
CA PHE A 90 4.95 18.98 -15.53
C PHE A 90 6.15 18.07 -15.83
N ILE A 91 7.13 18.61 -16.54
CA ILE A 91 8.36 17.93 -16.96
C ILE A 91 9.54 18.83 -16.56
N GLU A 92 10.66 18.20 -16.25
CA GLU A 92 11.93 18.87 -15.95
C GLU A 92 13.03 18.33 -16.88
N GLU A 93 13.97 19.20 -17.22
CA GLU A 93 15.17 18.83 -17.94
C GLU A 93 16.21 18.30 -16.96
N VAL A 94 16.83 17.18 -17.31
CA VAL A 94 17.88 16.55 -16.52
C VAL A 94 19.18 16.71 -17.30
N ASP A 95 20.06 17.58 -16.79
CA ASP A 95 21.44 17.63 -17.26
C ASP A 95 22.23 16.47 -16.65
N ASP A 96 23.04 15.76 -17.46
CA ASP A 96 23.96 14.70 -16.99
C ASP A 96 25.14 15.24 -16.12
N VAL A 97 24.95 16.35 -15.40
CA VAL A 97 25.95 16.85 -14.46
C VAL A 97 25.95 15.91 -13.25
N ALA A 98 27.08 15.23 -13.05
CA ALA A 98 27.37 14.43 -11.86
C ALA A 98 26.85 15.11 -10.58
N PRO A 99 26.36 14.35 -9.56
CA PRO A 99 25.69 14.95 -8.42
C PRO A 99 26.73 15.67 -7.57
N ASP A 100 26.89 16.98 -7.79
CA ASP A 100 27.56 17.84 -6.84
C ASP A 100 26.54 18.45 -5.87
N CYS A 101 27.00 18.51 -4.65
CA CYS A 101 26.27 18.86 -3.47
C CYS A 101 25.95 20.36 -3.48
N ARG A 102 24.89 20.74 -2.72
CA ARG A 102 24.58 22.06 -2.13
C ARG A 102 23.57 22.93 -2.91
N GLN A 103 22.63 23.65 -2.28
CA GLN A 103 22.29 23.81 -0.86
C GLN A 103 20.86 24.39 -0.71
N ALA A 104 20.11 23.80 0.21
CA ALA A 104 19.31 24.42 1.26
C ALA A 104 18.61 25.78 0.99
N GLY A 105 17.29 25.71 0.80
CA GLY A 105 16.34 26.68 1.36
C GLY A 105 15.63 26.07 2.56
N ALA A 106 16.16 26.31 3.76
CA ALA A 106 15.64 25.78 5.02
C ALA A 106 14.30 26.44 5.41
N SER A 107 13.25 25.64 5.56
CA SER A 107 12.22 25.84 6.58
C SER A 107 11.89 24.49 7.20
N MET A 108 12.10 24.42 8.51
CA MET A 108 12.03 23.23 9.35
C MET A 108 10.61 22.67 9.53
N THR A 109 10.58 21.41 10.01
CA THR A 109 9.50 20.64 10.68
C THR A 109 8.70 19.65 9.81
N PRO A 110 8.21 18.53 10.38
CA PRO A 110 9.02 17.33 10.51
C PRO A 110 8.42 16.12 9.77
N ASP A 111 9.27 15.11 9.66
CA ASP A 111 9.04 13.74 9.26
C ASP A 111 7.65 13.20 9.67
N ARG A 112 6.80 12.96 8.67
CA ARG A 112 5.66 12.04 8.79
C ARG A 112 5.66 11.09 7.61
N ARG A 113 6.57 10.12 7.65
CA ARG A 113 6.37 8.82 7.02
C ARG A 113 5.04 8.22 7.48
N GLN A 114 3.98 8.38 6.70
CA GLN A 114 2.79 7.52 6.70
C GLN A 114 1.81 7.99 5.63
N ASN A 115 1.78 7.27 4.50
CA ASN A 115 0.56 6.63 3.98
C ASN A 115 0.86 6.06 2.59
N VAL A 116 1.39 4.84 2.57
CA VAL A 116 1.24 3.97 1.40
C VAL A 116 -0.24 3.55 1.39
N ALA A 117 -1.06 4.34 0.70
CA ALA A 117 -2.43 3.99 0.41
C ALA A 117 -2.42 2.70 -0.41
N THR A 118 -2.99 1.65 0.18
CA THR A 118 -3.21 0.36 -0.46
C THR A 118 -4.59 0.45 -1.11
N GLU A 119 -4.64 0.72 -2.41
CA GLU A 119 -5.85 0.48 -3.19
C GLU A 119 -5.80 -0.99 -3.61
N THR A 120 -6.73 -1.76 -3.04
CA THR A 120 -6.98 -3.15 -3.40
C THR A 120 -8.22 -3.12 -4.28
N GLU A 121 -8.03 -3.13 -5.60
CA GLU A 121 -9.12 -3.47 -6.50
C GLU A 121 -9.29 -4.99 -6.42
N THR A 122 -10.39 -5.41 -5.79
CA THR A 122 -10.86 -6.80 -5.82
C THR A 122 -12.02 -6.82 -6.80
N GLU A 123 -11.72 -7.06 -8.08
CA GLU A 123 -12.74 -7.51 -9.01
C GLU A 123 -12.95 -9.00 -8.77
N THR A 124 -14.15 -9.37 -8.33
CA THR A 124 -14.60 -10.76 -8.27
C THR A 124 -15.81 -10.84 -9.17
N GLU A 125 -15.58 -11.22 -10.43
CA GLU A 125 -16.64 -11.69 -11.31
C GLU A 125 -17.05 -13.08 -10.82
N THR A 126 -18.35 -13.28 -10.59
CA THR A 126 -18.93 -14.61 -10.36
C THR A 126 -20.05 -14.77 -11.37
N GLU A 127 -19.77 -15.53 -12.42
CA GLU A 127 -20.79 -16.10 -13.30
C GLU A 127 -21.51 -17.22 -12.55
N THR A 128 -22.84 -17.20 -12.57
CA THR A 128 -23.64 -18.41 -12.39
C THR A 128 -24.93 -18.24 -13.18
N GLU A 129 -25.00 -18.94 -14.32
CA GLU A 129 -26.26 -19.25 -14.99
C GLU A 129 -27.10 -20.17 -14.10
N THR A 130 -28.40 -19.91 -13.96
CA THR A 130 -29.49 -20.90 -14.03
C THR A 130 -30.85 -20.19 -13.97
N GLY A 131 -31.62 -20.27 -15.07
CA GLY A 131 -33.09 -20.41 -15.15
C GLY A 131 -34.03 -19.36 -14.51
N GLY A 132 -34.72 -18.57 -15.33
CA GLY A 132 -36.08 -18.06 -15.01
C GLY A 132 -37.18 -18.93 -15.66
N PRO A 133 -38.49 -18.56 -15.66
CA PRO A 133 -39.21 -17.40 -15.08
C PRO A 133 -40.58 -17.87 -14.42
N PRO A 134 -41.70 -17.09 -14.22
CA PRO A 134 -42.02 -15.68 -14.55
C PRO A 134 -42.84 -14.94 -13.42
N PRO A 135 -43.71 -13.91 -13.68
CA PRO A 135 -43.57 -12.57 -13.07
C PRO A 135 -44.77 -12.11 -12.21
N GLY A 136 -44.59 -11.12 -11.33
CA GLY A 136 -45.74 -10.35 -10.80
C GLY A 136 -45.60 -9.74 -9.40
N ALA A 137 -45.51 -8.41 -9.38
CA ALA A 137 -45.76 -7.47 -8.28
C ALA A 137 -44.70 -7.31 -7.15
N PRO A 138 -44.36 -6.06 -6.75
CA PRO A 138 -43.37 -5.75 -5.71
C PRO A 138 -44.00 -5.80 -4.31
N PRO A 139 -43.23 -6.11 -3.26
CA PRO A 139 -43.03 -5.05 -2.25
C PRO A 139 -41.69 -5.07 -1.49
N ALA A 140 -41.33 -3.87 -1.03
CA ALA A 140 -40.62 -3.55 0.20
C ALA A 140 -39.16 -4.02 0.42
N LYS A 141 -38.28 -3.02 0.41
CA LYS A 141 -36.90 -3.05 0.94
C LYS A 141 -36.86 -3.64 2.37
N PRO A 142 -36.07 -4.68 2.67
CA PRO A 142 -35.69 -4.98 4.04
C PRO A 142 -34.45 -4.16 4.40
N LYS A 143 -34.62 -3.33 5.44
CA LYS A 143 -33.58 -2.57 6.12
C LYS A 143 -32.49 -3.52 6.63
N THR A 144 -31.24 -3.14 6.40
CA THR A 144 -30.00 -3.78 6.85
C THR A 144 -30.05 -4.06 8.35
N LYS A 145 -30.00 -5.34 8.74
CA LYS A 145 -29.80 -5.74 10.14
C LYS A 145 -28.30 -5.89 10.40
N THR A 146 -27.80 -5.03 11.28
CA THR A 146 -26.48 -5.08 11.89
C THR A 146 -26.32 -6.39 12.66
N VAL A 147 -25.51 -7.32 12.14
CA VAL A 147 -25.11 -8.54 12.86
C VAL A 147 -23.60 -8.52 12.99
N SER A 148 -23.11 -7.83 14.02
CA SER A 148 -21.69 -7.86 14.39
C SER A 148 -21.57 -7.79 15.90
N LYS A 149 -22.05 -8.83 16.57
CA LYS A 149 -21.65 -9.10 17.94
C LYS A 149 -21.06 -10.49 17.95
N VAL A 150 -19.74 -10.57 17.76
CA VAL A 150 -18.98 -11.74 18.17
C VAL A 150 -19.00 -11.67 19.70
N GLU A 151 -19.67 -12.63 20.33
CA GLU A 151 -19.71 -12.72 21.79
C GLU A 151 -18.30 -12.99 22.31
N GLN A 152 -17.96 -12.33 23.41
CA GLN A 152 -16.64 -12.48 24.04
C GLN A 152 -16.49 -13.94 24.50
N PRO A 153 -15.43 -14.65 24.07
CA PRO A 153 -15.16 -15.99 24.60
C PRO A 153 -14.71 -15.91 26.06
N ASP A 154 -15.22 -16.81 26.90
CA ASP A 154 -14.91 -16.87 28.33
C ASP A 154 -13.44 -17.21 28.61
N ASP A 155 -12.75 -17.83 27.65
CA ASP A 155 -11.34 -18.25 27.75
C ASP A 155 -10.34 -17.10 27.52
N ILE A 156 -10.81 -15.85 27.39
CA ILE A 156 -9.96 -14.70 27.06
C ILE A 156 -10.19 -13.60 28.09
N ASP A 157 -9.09 -13.15 28.68
CA ASP A 157 -9.10 -12.00 29.58
C ASP A 157 -9.76 -10.77 28.91
N PRO A 158 -10.71 -10.09 29.60
CA PRO A 158 -11.45 -8.96 29.04
C PRO A 158 -10.58 -7.81 28.55
N GLN A 159 -9.44 -7.55 29.20
CA GLN A 159 -8.53 -6.48 28.80
C GLN A 159 -7.88 -6.82 27.45
N THR A 160 -7.35 -8.04 27.33
CA THR A 160 -6.73 -8.53 26.08
C THR A 160 -7.72 -8.53 24.92
N TRP A 161 -8.98 -8.90 25.18
CA TRP A 161 -10.06 -8.84 24.20
C TRP A 161 -10.36 -7.41 23.74
N SER A 162 -10.43 -6.46 24.69
CA SER A 162 -10.66 -5.04 24.38
C SER A 162 -9.54 -4.47 23.52
N ASP A 163 -8.28 -4.72 23.88
CA ASP A 163 -7.12 -4.20 23.16
C ASP A 163 -7.06 -4.75 21.72
N PHE A 164 -7.42 -6.02 21.54
CA PHE A 164 -7.54 -6.62 20.21
C PHE A 164 -8.64 -5.97 19.36
N LEU A 165 -9.81 -5.68 19.95
CA LEU A 165 -10.89 -4.98 19.26
C LEU A 165 -10.51 -3.54 18.90
N ASP A 166 -9.79 -2.84 19.77
CA ASP A 166 -9.35 -1.47 19.53
C ASP A 166 -8.27 -1.39 18.44
N LEU A 167 -7.33 -2.33 18.41
CA LEU A 167 -6.39 -2.48 17.29
C LEU A 167 -7.14 -2.63 15.96
N ARG A 168 -8.17 -3.49 15.92
CA ARG A 168 -8.98 -3.71 14.73
C ARG A 168 -9.80 -2.48 14.33
N ARG A 169 -10.30 -1.73 15.31
CA ARG A 169 -11.00 -0.46 15.08
C ARG A 169 -10.06 0.58 14.47
N GLN A 170 -8.86 0.74 15.02
CA GLN A 170 -7.83 1.65 14.50
C GLN A 170 -7.46 1.30 13.05
N LYS A 171 -7.36 0.00 12.74
CA LYS A 171 -7.07 -0.50 11.38
C LYS A 171 -8.28 -0.59 10.45
N LYS A 172 -9.47 -0.13 10.89
CA LYS A 172 -10.73 -0.20 10.13
C LYS A 172 -11.10 -1.62 9.67
N ALA A 173 -10.66 -2.64 10.40
CA ALA A 173 -10.83 -4.05 10.07
C ALA A 173 -11.90 -4.69 10.98
N LYS A 174 -13.18 -4.52 10.62
CA LYS A 174 -14.31 -5.08 11.39
C LYS A 174 -14.10 -6.57 11.68
N LEU A 175 -14.34 -6.99 12.93
CA LEU A 175 -14.27 -8.41 13.31
C LEU A 175 -15.57 -9.09 12.87
N THR A 176 -15.49 -9.88 11.79
CA THR A 176 -16.60 -10.72 11.33
C THR A 176 -16.55 -12.09 12.01
N PRO A 177 -17.69 -12.81 12.15
CA PRO A 177 -17.71 -14.15 12.71
C PRO A 177 -16.77 -15.12 11.98
N THR A 178 -16.67 -15.02 10.65
CA THR A 178 -15.78 -15.85 9.83
C THR A 178 -14.31 -15.55 10.12
N ALA A 179 -13.94 -14.27 10.27
CA ALA A 179 -12.58 -13.89 10.64
C ALA A 179 -12.21 -14.38 12.04
N TRP A 180 -13.15 -14.28 12.99
CA TRP A 180 -12.96 -14.80 14.33
C TRP A 180 -12.83 -16.33 14.35
N LYS A 181 -13.68 -17.07 13.62
CA LYS A 181 -13.59 -18.53 13.51
C LYS A 181 -12.20 -18.99 13.04
N ARG A 182 -11.62 -18.28 12.06
CA ARG A 182 -10.27 -18.58 11.56
C ARG A 182 -9.19 -18.28 12.59
N ILE A 183 -9.27 -17.14 13.28
CA ILE A 183 -8.33 -16.79 14.35
C ILE A 183 -8.42 -17.79 15.50
N ARG A 184 -9.63 -18.19 15.89
CA ARG A 184 -9.84 -19.14 16.98
C ARG A 184 -9.26 -20.51 16.66
N ALA A 185 -9.46 -21.03 15.45
CA ALA A 185 -8.85 -22.29 15.03
C ALA A 185 -7.31 -22.30 15.11
N GLU A 186 -6.67 -21.14 14.91
CA GLU A 186 -5.21 -20.99 15.06
C GLU A 186 -4.79 -20.94 16.55
N LEU A 187 -5.58 -20.29 17.39
CA LEU A 187 -5.37 -20.26 18.84
C LEU A 187 -5.56 -21.64 19.46
N ASP A 188 -6.58 -22.39 19.06
CA ASP A 188 -6.84 -23.76 19.53
C ASP A 188 -5.66 -24.68 19.18
N ARG A 189 -5.11 -24.57 17.96
CA ARG A 189 -3.88 -25.28 17.58
C ARG A 189 -2.67 -24.88 18.42
N GLY A 190 -2.60 -23.63 18.87
CA GLY A 190 -1.56 -23.17 19.78
C GLY A 190 -1.70 -23.76 21.18
N VAL A 191 -2.94 -23.86 21.68
CA VAL A 191 -3.26 -24.52 22.96
C VAL A 191 -2.89 -25.99 22.93
N GLU A 192 -3.17 -26.70 21.83
CA GLU A 192 -2.73 -28.09 21.61
C GLU A 192 -1.19 -28.23 21.66
N GLN A 193 -0.45 -27.19 21.28
CA GLN A 193 1.01 -27.12 21.36
C GLN A 193 1.53 -26.60 22.71
N GLY A 194 0.65 -26.37 23.69
CA GLY A 194 1.00 -25.93 25.04
C GLY A 194 1.20 -24.42 25.20
N HIS A 195 0.73 -23.61 24.25
CA HIS A 195 0.76 -22.16 24.35
C HIS A 195 -0.54 -21.60 24.94
N LYS A 196 -0.40 -20.59 25.80
CA LYS A 196 -1.53 -19.88 26.38
C LYS A 196 -2.17 -18.94 25.37
N VAL A 197 -3.50 -18.88 25.36
CA VAL A 197 -4.27 -18.01 24.45
C VAL A 197 -3.95 -16.54 24.70
N GLU A 198 -3.75 -16.18 25.96
CA GLU A 198 -3.40 -14.84 26.42
C GLU A 198 -2.06 -14.39 25.85
N ASP A 199 -1.01 -15.21 25.95
CA ASP A 199 0.32 -14.89 25.43
C ASP A 199 0.28 -14.70 23.91
N MET A 200 -0.48 -15.55 23.21
CA MET A 200 -0.66 -15.48 21.76
C MET A 200 -1.39 -14.21 21.31
N LEU A 201 -2.46 -13.83 22.00
CA LEU A 201 -3.22 -12.61 21.68
C LEU A 201 -2.49 -11.34 22.12
N ALA A 202 -1.85 -11.34 23.29
CA ALA A 202 -1.03 -10.22 23.75
C ALA A 202 0.11 -9.96 22.75
N GLU A 203 0.76 -11.00 22.25
CA GLU A 203 1.79 -10.87 21.22
C GLU A 203 1.19 -10.32 19.91
N ALA A 204 0.00 -10.79 19.52
CA ALA A 204 -0.69 -10.26 18.34
C ALA A 204 -1.02 -8.77 18.47
N VAL A 205 -1.44 -8.31 19.65
CA VAL A 205 -1.70 -6.90 19.93
C VAL A 205 -0.41 -6.08 19.91
N ALA A 206 0.65 -6.54 20.60
CA ALA A 206 1.96 -5.89 20.62
C ALA A 206 2.58 -5.77 19.22
N ALA A 207 2.36 -6.77 18.37
CA ALA A 207 2.78 -6.78 16.97
C ALA A 207 1.93 -5.89 16.04
N GLY A 208 0.74 -5.50 16.51
CA GLY A 208 -0.30 -4.90 15.69
C GLY A 208 -0.85 -5.84 14.61
N TRP A 209 -0.93 -7.15 14.85
CA TRP A 209 -1.49 -8.09 13.88
C TRP A 209 -3.02 -8.07 13.88
N GLN A 210 -3.61 -7.85 12.70
CA GLN A 210 -5.07 -7.89 12.50
C GLN A 210 -5.62 -9.32 12.31
N GLY A 211 -4.75 -10.30 12.18
CA GLY A 211 -5.08 -11.72 12.09
C GLY A 211 -4.04 -12.50 12.88
N PHE A 212 -4.31 -13.78 13.11
CA PHE A 212 -3.41 -14.63 13.87
C PHE A 212 -3.08 -15.88 13.07
N LYS A 213 -1.82 -16.31 13.12
CA LYS A 213 -1.36 -17.63 12.70
C LYS A 213 -0.37 -18.11 13.72
N LEU A 214 -0.46 -19.38 14.10
CA LEU A 214 0.44 -19.96 15.09
C LEU A 214 1.92 -19.86 14.67
N ASP A 215 2.22 -20.06 13.38
CA ASP A 215 3.58 -19.97 12.85
C ASP A 215 4.22 -18.58 13.09
N TRP A 216 3.43 -17.51 13.02
CA TRP A 216 3.92 -16.14 13.26
C TRP A 216 4.36 -15.95 14.70
N TYR A 217 3.57 -16.48 15.64
CA TYR A 217 3.87 -16.49 17.05
C TYR A 217 5.12 -17.33 17.36
N LEU A 218 5.17 -18.57 16.84
CA LEU A 218 6.30 -19.48 17.04
C LEU A 218 7.62 -18.90 16.53
N ASN A 219 7.61 -18.23 15.37
CA ASN A 219 8.81 -17.61 14.82
C ASN A 219 9.36 -16.50 15.75
N ARG A 220 8.48 -15.73 16.40
CA ARG A 220 8.88 -14.70 17.36
C ARG A 220 9.41 -15.26 18.67
N VAL A 221 8.77 -16.30 19.20
CA VAL A 221 9.23 -16.97 20.42
C VAL A 221 10.61 -17.59 20.19
N LYS A 222 10.83 -18.22 19.02
CA LYS A 222 12.14 -18.76 18.63
C LYS A 222 13.20 -17.66 18.49
N GLY A 223 12.87 -16.55 17.84
CA GLY A 223 13.78 -15.40 17.71
C GLY A 223 14.17 -14.75 19.04
N SER A 224 13.24 -14.74 20.01
CA SER A 224 13.51 -14.19 21.35
C SER A 224 14.43 -15.09 22.19
N LYS A 225 14.31 -16.42 22.06
CA LYS A 225 15.20 -17.37 22.77
C LYS A 225 16.62 -17.42 22.22
N ALA A 226 16.81 -17.17 20.92
CA ALA A 226 18.14 -17.17 20.29
C ALA A 226 19.00 -15.97 20.71
N GLY A 227 18.39 -14.85 21.12
CA GLY A 227 19.11 -13.64 21.53
C GLY A 227 19.67 -13.65 22.96
N ASP A 228 19.27 -14.60 23.80
CA ASP A 228 19.73 -14.70 25.20
C ASP A 228 20.90 -15.69 25.38
N ASP A 229 21.07 -16.68 24.50
CA ASP A 229 22.18 -17.65 24.59
C ASP A 229 23.54 -17.03 24.21
N GLU A 230 23.55 -16.02 23.34
CA GLU A 230 24.77 -15.36 22.85
C GLU A 230 25.29 -14.24 23.80
N ARG A 231 24.53 -13.88 24.84
CA ARG A 231 24.91 -12.85 25.83
C ARG A 231 25.56 -13.40 27.10
N ARG A 232 25.76 -14.72 27.23
CA ARG A 232 26.44 -15.30 28.38
C ARG A 232 27.97 -15.25 28.16
N PRO A 233 28.73 -14.36 28.84
CA PRO A 233 30.17 -14.37 28.70
C PRO A 233 30.72 -15.71 29.20
N PRO A 234 31.77 -16.28 28.56
CA PRO A 234 32.34 -17.54 29.00
C PRO A 234 32.89 -17.38 30.42
N SER A 235 32.50 -18.29 31.30
CA SER A 235 32.96 -18.37 32.69
C SER A 235 34.49 -18.38 32.71
N ARG A 236 35.10 -17.25 33.08
CA ARG A 236 36.55 -17.10 33.17
C ARG A 236 37.04 -17.98 34.31
N ARG A 237 37.50 -19.19 34.00
CA ARG A 237 38.30 -20.02 34.90
C ARG A 237 39.59 -19.27 35.17
N TYR A 238 39.74 -18.71 36.36
CA TYR A 238 41.03 -18.29 36.86
C TYR A 238 41.80 -19.56 37.24
N LEU A 239 42.88 -19.87 36.50
CA LEU A 239 43.88 -20.83 36.93
C LEU A 239 44.72 -20.17 38.03
N ASN A 240 44.85 -20.85 39.16
CA ASN A 240 45.91 -20.66 40.15
C ASN A 240 47.18 -21.39 39.71
#